data_AF-A0A7R9SUQ0-F1
#
_entry.id   AF-A0A7R9SUQ0-F1
#
_cell.length_a   1.000
_cell.length_b   1.000
_cell.length_c   1.000
_cell.angle_alpha   90.00
_cell.angle_beta   90.00
_cell.angle_gamma   90.00
#
_symmetry.space_group_name_H-M   'P 1'
#
loop_
_entity.id
_entity.type
_entity.pdbx_description
1 polymer ?
#
loop_
_entity_poly.entity_id
_entity_poly.type
_entity_poly.pdbx_seq_one_letter_code
_entity_poly.pdbx_strand_id
1 'polypeptide(L)'
;PPFTLHNTQIPYSRTIKYLGMIIDHQVKWISHIKALKNKSIQLTRLTRAAGACPNLGLKTYKQLVRPTVKYGLPLLENVCQTSKALYTSAHTVPLKRLLGIPIGSP
;
A
#
# COMPACT_ATOMS: atom_id res chain seq x y z
N PRO A 1 -5.58 -33.46 3.51
CA PRO A 1 -6.01 -33.71 2.11
C PRO A 1 -5.53 -32.58 1.18
N PRO A 2 -4.90 -32.88 0.03
CA PRO A 2 -4.52 -31.86 -0.93
C PRO A 2 -5.78 -31.21 -1.53
N PHE A 3 -5.86 -29.88 -1.48
CA PHE A 3 -6.96 -29.14 -2.11
C PHE A 3 -6.74 -29.13 -3.62
N THR A 4 -7.68 -29.70 -4.37
CA THR A 4 -7.67 -29.73 -5.83
C THR A 4 -8.87 -28.95 -6.38
N LEU A 5 -8.64 -28.16 -7.42
CA LEU A 5 -9.68 -27.53 -8.22
C LEU A 5 -9.46 -27.98 -9.66
N HIS A 6 -10.46 -28.64 -10.27
CA HIS A 6 -10.37 -29.20 -11.62
C HIS A 6 -9.09 -30.06 -11.82
N ASN A 7 -8.85 -31.01 -10.92
CA ASN A 7 -7.65 -31.88 -10.88
C ASN A 7 -6.30 -31.14 -10.76
N THR A 8 -6.30 -29.83 -10.50
CA THR A 8 -5.08 -29.05 -10.26
C THR A 8 -4.90 -28.84 -8.76
N GLN A 9 -3.74 -29.22 -8.21
CA GLN A 9 -3.43 -28.99 -6.80
C GLN A 9 -3.21 -27.49 -6.55
N ILE A 10 -4.00 -26.91 -5.65
CA ILE A 10 -3.86 -25.49 -5.28
C ILE A 10 -2.78 -25.41 -4.19
N PRO A 11 -1.67 -24.67 -4.43
CA PRO A 11 -0.67 -24.46 -3.39
C PRO A 11 -1.24 -23.59 -2.28
N TYR A 12 -1.07 -24.03 -1.04
CA TYR A 12 -1.42 -23.21 0.12
C TYR A 12 -0.44 -22.04 0.23
N SER A 13 -0.96 -20.81 0.18
CA SER A 13 -0.17 -19.60 0.41
C SER A 13 -0.79 -18.76 1.51
N ARG A 14 0.05 -18.27 2.43
CA ARG A 14 -0.37 -17.35 3.51
C ARG A 14 -0.69 -15.95 2.99
N THR A 15 -0.17 -15.59 1.82
CA THR A 15 -0.40 -14.27 1.21
C THR A 15 -0.61 -14.42 -0.28
N ILE A 16 -1.65 -13.79 -0.82
CA ILE A 16 -1.96 -13.80 -2.24
C ILE A 16 -1.93 -12.37 -2.80
N LYS A 17 -1.39 -12.22 -4.01
CA LYS A 17 -1.48 -10.98 -4.76
C LYS A 17 -2.70 -11.03 -5.68
N TYR A 18 -3.63 -10.09 -5.52
CA TYR A 18 -4.81 -9.99 -6.36
C TYR A 18 -5.04 -8.53 -6.72
N LEU A 19 -5.12 -8.21 -8.01
CA LEU A 19 -5.37 -6.85 -8.53
C LEU A 19 -4.44 -5.77 -7.92
N GLY A 20 -3.16 -6.11 -7.74
CA GLY A 20 -2.15 -5.22 -7.15
C GLY A 20 -2.22 -5.08 -5.63
N MET A 21 -3.12 -5.83 -4.98
CA MET A 21 -3.30 -5.88 -3.53
C MET A 21 -2.62 -7.12 -2.95
N ILE A 22 -2.17 -7.04 -1.69
CA ILE A 22 -1.64 -8.20 -0.96
C ILE A 22 -2.68 -8.56 0.09
N ILE A 23 -3.31 -9.71 -0.06
CA ILE A 23 -4.29 -10.22 0.90
C ILE A 23 -3.57 -11.26 1.73
N ASP A 24 -3.56 -11.05 3.05
CA ASP A 24 -3.02 -11.99 4.03
C ASP A 24 -4.12 -12.96 4.46
N HIS A 25 -3.75 -14.16 4.93
CA HIS A 25 -4.69 -15.18 5.41
C HIS A 25 -5.58 -14.68 6.57
N GLN A 26 -5.08 -13.75 7.38
CA GLN A 26 -5.87 -13.11 8.46
C GLN A 26 -6.57 -11.84 8.00
N VAL A 27 -6.46 -11.50 6.71
CA VAL A 27 -6.97 -10.27 6.09
C VAL A 27 -6.49 -9.02 6.86
N LYS A 28 -5.36 -9.08 7.58
CA LYS A 28 -4.93 -7.97 8.44
C LYS A 28 -4.39 -6.76 7.66
N TRP A 29 -4.22 -6.85 6.34
CA TRP A 29 -3.76 -5.77 5.44
C TRP A 29 -2.41 -5.10 5.79
N ILE A 30 -1.76 -5.47 6.91
CA ILE A 30 -0.50 -4.91 7.38
C ILE A 30 0.62 -5.08 6.35
N SER A 31 0.70 -6.28 5.74
CA SER A 31 1.69 -6.59 4.70
C SER A 31 1.51 -5.72 3.47
N HIS A 32 0.26 -5.49 3.04
CA HIS A 32 -0.07 -4.58 1.96
C HIS A 32 0.32 -3.12 2.27
N ILE A 33 -0.06 -2.62 3.45
CA ILE A 33 0.24 -1.25 3.88
C ILE A 33 1.75 -1.02 3.94
N LYS A 34 2.52 -2.00 4.44
CA LYS A 34 4.00 -1.94 4.45
C LYS A 34 4.57 -1.89 3.03
N ALA A 35 4.09 -2.76 2.13
CA ALA A 35 4.54 -2.77 0.74
C ALA A 35 4.25 -1.45 0.02
N LEU A 36 3.05 -0.89 0.25
CA LEU A 36 2.64 0.38 -0.31
C LEU A 36 3.47 1.55 0.24
N LYS A 37 3.72 1.58 1.56
CA LYS A 37 4.60 2.57 2.20
C LYS A 37 6.00 2.51 1.59
N ASN A 38 6.56 1.32 1.42
CA ASN A 38 7.87 1.15 0.80
C ASN A 38 7.90 1.64 -0.66
N LYS A 39 6.88 1.29 -1.45
CA LYS A 39 6.72 1.78 -2.84
C LYS A 39 6.65 3.31 -2.90
N SER A 40 5.90 3.92 -1.99
CA SER A 40 5.79 5.38 -1.93
C SER A 40 7.11 6.07 -1.56
N ILE A 41 7.87 5.51 -0.60
CA ILE A 41 9.19 6.03 -0.21
C ILE A 41 10.19 5.89 -1.36
N GLN A 42 10.20 4.74 -2.05
CA GLN A 42 11.06 4.53 -3.21
C GLN A 42 10.73 5.52 -4.32
N LEU A 43 9.45 5.74 -4.63
CA LEU A 43 9.03 6.74 -5.59
C LEU A 43 9.49 8.14 -5.20
N THR A 44 9.30 8.54 -3.94
CA THR A 44 9.78 9.84 -3.44
C THR A 44 11.30 9.98 -3.57
N ARG A 45 12.06 8.92 -3.27
CA ARG A 45 13.52 8.91 -3.42
C ARG A 45 13.93 9.05 -4.88
N LEU A 46 13.31 8.30 -5.79
CA LEU A 46 13.60 8.37 -7.23
C LEU A 46 13.28 9.76 -7.79
N THR A 47 12.12 10.33 -7.42
CA THR A 47 11.76 11.69 -7.86
C THR A 47 12.75 12.73 -7.33
N ARG A 48 13.22 12.60 -6.08
CA ARG A 48 14.25 13.50 -5.54
C ARG A 48 15.61 13.31 -6.20
N ALA A 49 16.03 12.07 -6.42
CA ALA A 49 17.31 11.75 -7.06
C ALA A 49 17.35 12.27 -8.50
N ALA A 50 16.22 12.27 -9.20
CA ALA A 50 16.07 12.82 -10.54
C ALA A 50 15.94 14.36 -10.58
N GLY A 51 16.07 15.06 -9.44
CA GLY A 51 15.91 16.52 -9.37
C GLY A 51 14.48 17.02 -9.66
N ALA A 52 13.48 16.14 -9.59
CA ALA A 52 12.13 16.48 -9.97
C ALA A 52 11.48 17.50 -9.01
N CYS A 53 10.75 18.45 -9.58
CA CYS A 53 9.96 19.40 -8.81
C CYS A 53 8.95 18.66 -7.89
N PRO A 54 8.65 19.20 -6.70
CA PRO A 54 7.65 18.62 -5.78
C PRO A 54 6.30 18.32 -6.45
N ASN A 55 5.89 19.16 -7.41
CA ASN A 55 4.68 18.98 -8.20
C ASN A 55 4.68 17.67 -9.01
N LEU A 56 5.81 17.28 -9.60
CA LEU A 56 5.91 16.02 -10.34
C LEU A 56 5.82 14.84 -9.38
N GLY A 57 6.53 14.89 -8.25
CA GLY A 57 6.44 13.85 -7.22
C GLY A 57 5.00 13.66 -6.70
N LEU A 58 4.25 14.75 -6.54
CA LEU A 58 2.85 14.71 -6.12
C LEU A 58 1.95 14.08 -7.20
N LYS A 59 2.17 14.42 -8.48
CA LYS A 59 1.45 13.80 -9.62
C LYS A 59 1.72 12.29 -9.67
N THR A 60 2.98 11.88 -9.58
CA THR A 60 3.39 10.48 -9.57
C THR A 60 2.75 9.71 -8.41
N TYR A 61 2.74 10.29 -7.20
CA TYR A 61 2.07 9.69 -6.05
C TYR A 61 0.55 9.52 -6.31
N LYS A 62 -0.11 10.57 -6.81
CA LYS A 62 -1.55 10.55 -7.14
C LYS A 62 -1.90 9.53 -8.22
N GLN A 63 -0.99 9.26 -9.15
CA GLN A 63 -1.22 8.32 -10.25
C GLN A 63 -0.86 6.87 -9.91
N LEU A 64 0.15 6.61 -9.07
CA LEU A 64 0.65 5.25 -8.84
C LEU A 64 0.28 4.65 -7.49
N VAL A 65 0.19 5.47 -6.45
CA VAL A 65 -0.02 5.01 -5.07
C VAL A 65 -1.49 5.19 -4.68
N ARG A 66 -2.08 6.36 -4.97
CA ARG A 66 -3.49 6.67 -4.65
C ARG A 66 -4.52 5.70 -5.24
N PRO A 67 -4.41 5.19 -6.49
CA PRO A 67 -5.42 4.26 -6.99
C PRO A 67 -5.35 2.89 -6.30
N THR A 68 -4.15 2.35 -6.04
CA THR A 68 -4.00 1.07 -5.31
C THR A 68 -4.57 1.17 -3.89
N VAL A 69 -4.31 2.31 -3.24
CA VAL A 69 -4.91 2.73 -1.97
C VAL A 69 -6.43 2.73 -2.08
N LYS A 70 -6.98 3.57 -2.96
CA LYS A 70 -8.44 3.77 -3.11
C LYS A 70 -9.18 2.47 -3.45
N TYR A 71 -8.57 1.61 -4.26
CA TYR A 71 -9.14 0.31 -4.62
C TYR A 71 -9.34 -0.60 -3.41
N GLY A 72 -8.45 -0.52 -2.41
CA GLY A 72 -8.53 -1.31 -1.18
C GLY A 72 -9.45 -0.78 -0.10
N LEU A 73 -9.93 0.46 -0.23
CA LEU A 73 -10.70 1.12 0.81
C LEU A 73 -12.00 0.37 1.18
N PRO A 74 -12.83 -0.10 0.22
CA PRO A 74 -14.06 -0.84 0.54
C PRO A 74 -13.79 -2.15 1.29
N LEU A 75 -12.66 -2.80 1.00
CA LEU A 75 -12.25 -4.02 1.70
C LEU A 75 -11.80 -3.70 3.13
N LEU A 76 -11.17 -2.56 3.37
CA LEU A 76 -10.70 -2.12 4.68
C LEU A 76 -11.82 -1.62 5.60
N GLU A 77 -12.88 -1.04 5.04
CA GLU A 77 -14.02 -0.53 5.81
C GLU A 77 -14.63 -1.59 6.72
N ASN A 78 -14.59 -2.84 6.26
CA ASN A 78 -15.18 -4.01 6.91
C ASN A 78 -14.24 -4.78 7.86
N VAL A 79 -12.94 -4.47 7.91
CA VAL A 79 -11.94 -5.43 8.42
C VAL A 79 -11.32 -5.09 9.78
N CYS A 80 -11.07 -3.82 10.14
CA CYS A 80 -10.69 -3.41 11.52
C CYS A 80 -10.42 -1.89 11.61
N GLN A 81 -10.72 -1.25 12.75
CA GLN A 81 -10.40 0.16 13.01
C GLN A 81 -8.87 0.42 13.04
N THR A 82 -8.08 -0.53 13.55
CA THR A 82 -6.60 -0.44 13.59
C THR A 82 -5.99 -0.38 12.19
N SER A 83 -6.57 -1.11 11.24
CA SER A 83 -6.12 -1.09 9.84
C SER A 83 -6.39 0.25 9.16
N LYS A 84 -7.48 0.94 9.55
CA LYS A 84 -7.79 2.30 9.07
C LYS A 84 -6.75 3.33 9.54
N ALA A 85 -6.33 3.26 10.80
CA ALA A 85 -5.29 4.14 11.35
C ALA A 85 -3.90 3.90 10.72
N LEU A 86 -3.54 2.63 10.47
CA LEU A 86 -2.31 2.29 9.75
C LEU A 86 -2.34 2.80 8.30
N TYR A 87 -3.51 2.75 7.67
CA TYR A 87 -3.72 3.19 6.30
C TYR A 87 -3.62 4.72 6.15
N THR A 88 -4.25 5.50 7.05
CA THR A 88 -4.09 6.97 7.07
C THR A 88 -2.64 7.38 7.30
N SER A 89 -1.93 6.66 8.17
CA SER A 89 -0.50 6.87 8.41
C SER A 89 0.34 6.59 7.15
N ALA A 90 0.05 5.52 6.42
CA ALA A 90 0.74 5.20 5.16
C ALA A 90 0.42 6.19 4.02
N HIS A 91 -0.75 6.83 4.03
CA HIS A 91 -1.11 7.87 3.08
C HIS A 91 -0.44 9.21 3.41
N THR A 92 -0.43 9.62 4.68
CA THR A 92 0.02 10.94 5.12
C THR A 92 1.54 11.09 5.19
N VAL A 93 2.28 10.06 5.61
CA VAL A 93 3.74 10.13 5.75
C VAL A 93 4.47 10.45 4.43
N PRO A 94 4.16 9.79 3.30
CA PRO A 94 4.82 10.10 2.01
C PRO A 94 4.48 11.50 1.52
N LEU A 95 3.23 11.94 1.69
CA LEU A 95 2.79 13.29 1.33
C LEU A 95 3.53 14.35 2.14
N LYS A 96 3.60 14.20 3.47
CA LYS A 96 4.34 15.11 4.35
C LYS A 96 5.82 15.19 3.93
N ARG A 97 6.45 14.05 3.65
CA ARG A 97 7.85 13.97 3.20
C ARG A 97 8.08 14.63 1.84
N LEU A 98 7.10 14.57 0.95
CA LEU A 98 7.16 15.16 -0.39
C LEU A 98 6.95 16.68 -0.36
N LEU A 99 6.14 17.16 0.58
CA LEU A 99 5.86 18.59 0.82
C LEU A 99 6.87 19.25 1.77
N GLY A 100 7.81 18.50 2.35
CA GLY A 100 8.77 19.02 3.33
C GLY A 100 8.17 19.35 4.70
N ILE A 101 6.96 18.86 4.99
CA ILE A 101 6.27 19.10 6.27
C ILE A 101 6.88 18.17 7.33
N PRO A 102 7.19 18.68 8.54
CA PRO A 102 7.70 17.85 9.63
C PRO A 102 6.73 16.70 9.94
N ILE A 103 7.28 15.49 10.04
CA ILE A 103 6.54 14.30 10.44
C ILE A 103 6.46 14.38 11.96
N GLY A 104 5.40 14.99 12.49
CA GLY A 104 5.09 14.90 13.91
C GLY A 104 5.11 13.43 14.34
N SER A 105 5.89 13.14 15.38
CA SER A 105 5.90 11.84 16.03
C SER A 105 4.49 11.49 16.52
N PRO A 106 4.12 10.20 16.52
CA PRO A 106 2.88 9.76 17.17
C PRO A 106 2.86 10.17 18.65
#